data_AF-A0A7Z9RZJ3-F1
#
_entry.id   AF-A0A7Z9RZJ3-F1
#
_cell.length_a   1.000
_cell.length_b   1.000
_cell.length_c   1.000
_cell.angle_alpha   90.00
_cell.angle_beta   90.00
_cell.angle_gamma   90.00
#
_symmetry.space_group_name_H-M   'P 1'
#
loop_
_entity.id
_entity.type
_entity.pdbx_description
1 polymer ?
#
loop_
_entity_poly.entity_id
_entity_poly.type
_entity_poly.pdbx_seq_one_letter_code
_entity_poly.pdbx_strand_id
1 'polypeptide(L)'
;MTILRDDVDQPVEDQHGLAESLYHSDVMLTEYSTTILEAAICDLPVVNISLYEFADTDVSASLNNDFTHIKRILDTGALQTASTEAQVIEFINYYLEDRSRDRENRQKLVDTIVDHNRGVAGQDIGKYIYGLLR
;
A
#
# COMPACT_ATOMS: atom_id res chain seq x y z
N MET A 1 -26.57 -23.00 -5.45
CA MET A 1 -25.76 -22.02 -4.71
C MET A 1 -26.14 -20.66 -5.26
N THR A 2 -26.88 -19.86 -4.49
CA THR A 2 -27.26 -18.51 -4.89
C THR A 2 -26.01 -17.65 -4.79
N ILE A 3 -25.44 -17.27 -5.94
CA ILE A 3 -24.38 -16.27 -5.96
C ILE A 3 -25.03 -14.97 -5.51
N LEU A 4 -24.67 -14.49 -4.32
CA LEU A 4 -25.02 -13.15 -3.89
C LEU A 4 -24.32 -12.22 -4.88
N ARG A 5 -25.10 -11.61 -5.79
CA ARG A 5 -24.65 -10.46 -6.57
C ARG A 5 -24.72 -9.25 -5.65
N ASP A 6 -23.83 -9.23 -4.68
CA ASP A 6 -23.64 -8.07 -3.83
C ASP A 6 -22.57 -7.20 -4.48
N ASP A 7 -22.88 -5.93 -4.75
CA ASP A 7 -21.97 -4.95 -5.34
C ASP A 7 -21.12 -4.24 -4.27
N VAL A 8 -21.21 -4.70 -3.02
CA VAL A 8 -20.46 -4.17 -1.88
C VAL A 8 -18.99 -4.57 -1.94
N ASP A 9 -18.68 -5.77 -2.44
CA ASP A 9 -17.30 -6.24 -2.55
C ASP A 9 -16.73 -5.96 -3.95
N GLN A 10 -15.45 -5.57 -3.98
CA GLN A 10 -14.71 -5.44 -5.23
C GLN A 10 -14.71 -6.78 -5.98
N PRO A 11 -15.00 -6.82 -7.30
CA PRO A 11 -14.98 -8.04 -8.09
C PRO A 11 -13.68 -8.82 -7.90
N VAL A 12 -13.78 -10.14 -7.82
CA VAL A 12 -12.63 -11.02 -7.59
C VAL A 12 -11.57 -10.82 -8.69
N GLU A 13 -12.01 -10.58 -9.91
CA GLU A 13 -11.14 -10.27 -11.05
C GLU A 13 -10.33 -8.99 -10.83
N ASP A 14 -10.92 -7.96 -10.24
CA ASP A 14 -10.22 -6.70 -9.94
C ASP A 14 -9.26 -6.87 -8.76
N GLN A 15 -9.61 -7.69 -7.76
CA GLN A 15 -8.71 -8.03 -6.66
C GLN A 15 -7.47 -8.78 -7.17
N HIS A 16 -7.67 -9.75 -8.08
CA HIS A 16 -6.56 -10.44 -8.74
C HIS A 16 -5.76 -9.47 -9.60
N GLY A 17 -6.41 -8.61 -10.40
CA GLY A 17 -5.73 -7.62 -11.24
C GLY A 17 -4.82 -6.69 -10.44
N LEU A 18 -5.27 -6.23 -9.27
CA LEU A 18 -4.45 -5.44 -8.35
C LEU A 18 -3.26 -6.26 -7.82
N ALA A 19 -3.50 -7.48 -7.32
CA ALA A 19 -2.45 -8.33 -6.77
C ALA A 19 -1.36 -8.64 -7.81
N GLU A 20 -1.75 -9.01 -9.03
CA GLU A 20 -0.85 -9.27 -10.15
C GLU A 20 -0.04 -8.01 -10.51
N SER A 21 -0.69 -6.84 -10.53
CA SER A 21 0.00 -5.57 -10.81
C SER A 21 1.07 -5.27 -9.76
N LEU A 22 0.77 -5.46 -8.48
CA LEU A 22 1.74 -5.25 -7.40
C LEU A 22 2.86 -6.29 -7.42
N TYR A 23 2.54 -7.55 -7.69
CA TYR A 23 3.52 -8.63 -7.67
C TYR A 23 4.52 -8.56 -8.83
N HIS A 24 4.07 -8.10 -10.00
CA HIS A 24 4.87 -8.06 -11.22
C HIS A 24 5.48 -6.69 -11.54
N SER A 25 5.23 -5.66 -10.73
CA SER A 25 5.84 -4.35 -10.90
C SER A 25 7.24 -4.26 -10.26
N ASP A 26 8.10 -3.43 -10.84
CA ASP A 26 9.41 -3.10 -10.28
C ASP A 26 9.34 -1.98 -9.25
N VAL A 27 8.47 -0.98 -9.47
CA VAL A 27 8.25 0.19 -8.61
C VAL A 27 6.79 0.62 -8.70
N MET A 28 6.19 1.03 -7.57
CA MET A 28 4.85 1.65 -7.54
C MET A 28 4.96 3.16 -7.33
N LEU A 29 4.19 3.93 -8.09
CA LEU A 29 3.92 5.33 -7.79
C LEU A 29 2.53 5.46 -7.18
N THR A 30 2.39 6.29 -6.15
CA THR A 30 1.10 6.60 -5.54
C THR A 30 1.12 7.95 -4.86
N GLU A 31 -0.04 8.53 -4.58
CA GLU A 31 -0.21 9.69 -3.71
C GLU A 31 -0.96 9.27 -2.45
N TYR A 32 -0.24 9.07 -1.34
CA TYR A 32 -0.77 8.81 0.01
C TYR A 32 -1.85 7.72 0.14
N SER A 33 -1.88 6.74 -0.78
CA SER A 33 -2.85 5.65 -0.77
C SER A 33 -2.51 4.60 0.29
N THR A 34 -3.53 3.94 0.83
CA THR A 34 -3.33 2.75 1.67
C THR A 34 -2.68 1.59 0.90
N THR A 35 -2.74 1.60 -0.44
CA THR A 35 -2.07 0.62 -1.33
C THR A 35 -0.57 0.48 -1.07
N ILE A 36 0.05 1.45 -0.37
CA ILE A 36 1.41 1.33 0.16
C ILE A 36 1.60 0.06 1.01
N LEU A 37 0.57 -0.36 1.75
CA LEU A 37 0.62 -1.54 2.61
C LEU A 37 0.67 -2.83 1.77
N GLU A 38 -0.20 -2.95 0.76
CA GLU A 38 -0.20 -4.08 -0.17
C GLU A 38 1.09 -4.15 -0.99
N ALA A 39 1.62 -2.99 -1.42
CA ALA A 39 2.93 -2.92 -2.06
C ALA A 39 4.03 -3.43 -1.11
N ALA A 40 4.02 -3.02 0.16
CA ALA A 40 4.98 -3.50 1.14
C ALA A 40 4.86 -5.02 1.40
N ILE A 41 3.63 -5.57 1.43
CA ILE A 41 3.39 -7.03 1.51
C ILE A 41 4.04 -7.76 0.32
N CYS A 42 3.96 -7.17 -0.89
CA CYS A 42 4.58 -7.70 -2.09
C CYS A 42 6.08 -7.38 -2.22
N ASP A 43 6.68 -6.77 -1.19
CA ASP A 43 8.05 -6.24 -1.24
C ASP A 43 8.31 -5.36 -2.47
N LEU A 44 7.31 -4.56 -2.85
CA LEU A 44 7.37 -3.62 -3.96
C LEU A 44 7.83 -2.24 -3.45
N PRO A 45 8.95 -1.68 -3.94
CA PRO A 45 9.32 -0.32 -3.62
C PRO A 45 8.27 0.70 -4.05
N VAL A 46 8.11 1.75 -3.25
CA VAL A 46 7.11 2.79 -3.47
C VAL A 46 7.77 4.16 -3.53
N VAL A 47 7.40 4.93 -4.57
CA VAL A 47 7.63 6.37 -4.65
C VAL A 47 6.30 7.06 -4.37
N ASN A 48 6.19 7.65 -3.18
CA ASN A 48 5.05 8.45 -2.78
C ASN A 48 5.17 9.87 -3.34
N ILE A 49 4.12 10.36 -3.97
CA ILE A 49 4.08 11.65 -4.64
C ILE A 49 3.49 12.67 -3.67
N SER A 50 4.26 13.73 -3.40
CA SER A 50 3.87 14.88 -2.57
C SER A 50 4.10 16.16 -3.37
N LEU A 51 3.58 16.16 -4.60
CA LEU A 51 3.69 17.27 -5.53
C LEU A 51 2.46 18.15 -5.46
N TYR A 52 2.66 19.44 -5.72
CA TYR A 52 1.59 20.43 -5.91
C TYR A 52 0.64 20.58 -4.71
N GLU A 53 -0.43 21.32 -4.95
CA GLU A 53 -1.51 21.60 -4.03
C GLU A 53 -2.74 20.74 -4.30
N PHE A 54 -3.60 20.55 -3.28
CA PHE A 54 -4.90 19.95 -3.50
C PHE A 54 -5.72 20.79 -4.48
N ALA A 55 -6.47 20.11 -5.35
CA ALA A 55 -7.30 20.74 -6.36
C ALA A 55 -8.15 21.88 -5.79
N ASP A 56 -8.12 23.03 -6.47
CA ASP A 56 -8.83 24.25 -6.11
C ASP A 56 -8.44 24.85 -4.73
N THR A 57 -7.23 24.58 -4.24
CA THR A 57 -6.68 25.15 -2.99
C THR A 57 -5.22 25.57 -3.14
N ASP A 58 -4.73 26.40 -2.21
CA ASP A 58 -3.30 26.69 -2.04
C ASP A 58 -2.64 25.78 -0.99
N VAL A 59 -3.28 24.65 -0.65
CA VAL A 59 -2.80 23.74 0.39
C VAL A 59 -1.92 22.68 -0.25
N SER A 60 -0.65 22.64 0.13
CA SER A 60 0.31 21.64 -0.34
C SER A 60 -0.14 20.21 0.01
N ALA A 61 0.04 19.28 -0.93
CA ALA A 61 -0.15 17.84 -0.73
C ALA A 61 0.74 17.30 0.41
N SER A 62 1.82 18.01 0.76
CA SER A 62 2.69 17.67 1.90
C SER A 62 1.99 17.70 3.25
N LEU A 63 0.81 18.35 3.37
CA LEU A 63 -0.02 18.29 4.58
C LEU A 63 -0.36 16.84 4.96
N ASN A 64 -0.50 15.93 3.98
CA ASN A 64 -0.76 14.52 4.24
C ASN A 64 0.35 13.86 5.08
N ASN A 65 1.59 14.35 5.04
CA ASN A 65 2.69 13.83 5.87
C ASN A 65 2.40 13.94 7.37
N ASP A 66 1.56 14.89 7.78
CA ASP A 66 1.24 15.14 9.18
C ASP A 66 0.04 14.32 9.68
N PHE A 67 -0.70 13.65 8.78
CA PHE A 67 -1.77 12.76 9.20
C PHE A 67 -1.22 11.55 9.93
N THR A 68 -1.74 11.27 11.12
CA THR A 68 -1.22 10.22 12.02
C THR A 68 -1.03 8.86 11.35
N HIS A 69 -1.95 8.47 10.46
CA HIS A 69 -1.88 7.18 9.76
C HIS A 69 -0.79 7.16 8.67
N ILE A 70 -0.55 8.29 7.98
CA ILE A 70 0.53 8.45 7.00
C ILE A 70 1.87 8.59 7.70
N LYS A 71 1.97 9.47 8.69
CA LYS A 71 3.20 9.74 9.45
C LYS A 71 3.84 8.45 9.96
N ARG A 72 3.03 7.56 10.53
CA ARG A 72 3.47 6.23 11.01
C ARG A 72 4.11 5.37 9.93
N ILE A 73 3.62 5.46 8.69
CA ILE A 73 4.19 4.74 7.54
C ILE A 73 5.50 5.43 7.14
N LEU A 74 5.51 6.75 6.99
CA LEU A 74 6.71 7.52 6.59
C LEU A 74 7.87 7.34 7.57
N ASP A 75 7.58 7.34 8.89
CA ASP A 75 8.57 7.17 9.95
C ASP A 75 9.29 5.81 9.89
N THR A 76 8.76 4.81 9.17
CA THR A 76 9.43 3.52 8.97
C THR A 76 10.60 3.59 7.98
N GLY A 77 10.63 4.60 7.11
CA GLY A 77 11.59 4.67 6.00
C GLY A 77 11.41 3.57 4.94
N ALA A 78 10.19 3.02 4.81
CA ALA A 78 9.88 1.95 3.86
C ALA A 78 9.69 2.41 2.40
N LEU A 79 9.66 3.72 2.16
CA LEU A 79 9.37 4.34 0.87
C LEU A 79 10.07 5.70 0.74
N GLN A 80 10.17 6.21 -0.49
CA GLN A 80 10.64 7.58 -0.75
C GLN A 80 9.45 8.51 -1.05
N THR A 81 9.45 9.72 -0.49
CA THR A 81 8.43 10.75 -0.77
C THR A 81 9.04 11.87 -1.61
N ALA A 82 8.61 12.00 -2.86
CA ALA A 82 9.06 13.04 -3.79
C ALA A 82 8.22 14.32 -3.64
N SER A 83 8.88 15.46 -3.43
CA SER A 83 8.24 16.79 -3.40
C SER A 83 8.58 17.66 -4.61
N THR A 84 9.33 17.12 -5.57
CA THR A 84 9.62 17.74 -6.86
C THR A 84 9.59 16.71 -8.00
N GLU A 85 9.31 17.14 -9.22
CA GLU A 85 9.34 16.25 -10.41
C GLU A 85 10.73 15.60 -10.60
N ALA A 86 11.80 16.33 -10.29
CA ALA A 86 13.16 15.79 -10.34
C ALA A 86 13.36 14.62 -9.36
N GLN A 87 12.83 14.75 -8.14
CA GLN A 87 12.87 13.66 -7.14
C GLN A 87 12.03 12.46 -7.55
N VAL A 88 10.93 12.64 -8.28
CA VAL A 88 10.16 11.50 -8.81
C VAL A 88 11.06 10.65 -9.70
N ILE A 89 11.74 11.27 -10.66
CA ILE A 89 12.65 10.58 -11.57
C ILE A 89 13.83 9.97 -10.81
N GLU A 90 14.42 10.72 -9.88
CA GLU A 90 15.51 10.24 -9.03
C GLU A 90 15.12 8.98 -8.25
N PHE A 91 13.97 8.99 -7.57
CA PHE A 91 13.53 7.88 -6.72
C PHE A 91 13.05 6.67 -7.51
N ILE A 92 12.47 6.87 -8.70
CA ILE A 92 12.21 5.76 -9.63
C ILE A 92 13.52 5.06 -9.98
N ASN A 93 14.52 5.81 -10.44
CA ASN A 93 15.81 5.24 -10.81
C ASN A 93 16.51 4.60 -9.60
N TYR A 94 16.40 5.22 -8.42
CA TYR A 94 16.93 4.67 -7.18
C TYR A 94 16.42 3.25 -6.93
N TYR A 95 15.14 2.95 -7.18
CA TYR A 95 14.61 1.60 -7.00
C TYR A 95 14.79 0.68 -8.21
N LEU A 96 14.84 1.21 -9.44
CA LEU A 96 15.16 0.41 -10.62
C LEU A 96 16.61 -0.07 -10.64
N GLU A 97 17.55 0.71 -10.07
CA GLU A 97 18.95 0.29 -9.89
C GLU A 97 19.09 -0.86 -8.90
N ASP A 98 18.38 -0.80 -7.78
CA ASP A 98 18.39 -1.82 -6.74
C ASP A 98 17.07 -1.84 -5.97
N ARG A 99 16.19 -2.76 -6.37
CA ARG A 99 14.87 -2.99 -5.77
C ARG A 99 14.95 -3.45 -4.30
N SER A 100 16.13 -3.90 -3.83
CA SER A 100 16.33 -4.35 -2.45
C SER A 100 16.54 -3.19 -1.46
N ARG A 101 16.78 -1.97 -1.96
CA ARG A 101 16.81 -0.76 -1.13
C ARG A 101 15.51 -0.65 -0.33
N ASP A 102 15.65 -0.29 0.94
CA ASP A 102 14.55 -0.16 1.93
C ASP A 102 13.73 -1.43 2.21
N ARG A 103 14.13 -2.60 1.69
CA ARG A 103 13.45 -3.91 1.91
C ARG A 103 13.24 -4.20 3.39
N GLU A 104 14.26 -4.00 4.21
CA GLU A 104 14.16 -4.23 5.66
C GLU A 104 13.12 -3.33 6.31
N ASN A 105 12.99 -2.09 5.84
CA ASN A 105 12.00 -1.15 6.35
C ASN A 105 10.59 -1.49 5.87
N ARG A 106 10.42 -1.93 4.61
CA ARG A 106 9.16 -2.51 4.13
C ARG A 106 8.74 -3.71 4.96
N GLN A 107 9.67 -4.62 5.25
CA GLN A 107 9.39 -5.78 6.09
C GLN A 107 8.97 -5.35 7.51
N LYS A 108 9.67 -4.40 8.13
CA LYS A 108 9.28 -3.85 9.44
C LYS A 108 7.89 -3.21 9.43
N LEU A 109 7.57 -2.43 8.39
CA LEU A 109 6.24 -1.83 8.23
C LEU A 109 5.16 -2.92 8.18
N VAL A 110 5.41 -3.92 7.35
CA VAL A 110 4.52 -5.08 7.19
C VAL A 110 4.33 -5.79 8.52
N ASP A 111 5.41 -6.13 9.22
CA ASP A 111 5.36 -6.84 10.50
C ASP A 111 4.64 -6.04 11.61
N THR A 112 4.69 -4.71 11.52
CA THR A 112 4.05 -3.81 12.50
C THR A 112 2.54 -3.66 12.25
N ILE A 113 2.12 -3.59 10.98
CA ILE A 113 0.73 -3.24 10.63
C ILE A 113 -0.12 -4.48 10.32
N VAL A 114 0.49 -5.56 9.82
CA VAL A 114 -0.21 -6.76 9.35
C VAL A 114 0.19 -7.95 10.23
N ASP A 115 0.03 -7.83 11.53
CA ASP A 115 0.55 -8.80 12.51
C ASP A 115 -0.30 -10.07 12.69
N HIS A 116 -1.54 -10.10 12.18
CA HIS A 116 -2.45 -11.24 12.32
C HIS A 116 -2.99 -11.77 10.97
N ASN A 117 -3.33 -13.06 10.94
CA ASN A 117 -4.12 -13.72 9.90
C ASN A 117 -3.62 -13.56 8.44
N ARG A 118 -2.30 -13.42 8.24
CA ARG A 118 -1.68 -13.28 6.92
C ARG A 118 -2.02 -14.43 5.99
N GLY A 119 -2.63 -14.11 4.85
CA GLY A 119 -3.00 -15.09 3.81
C GLY A 119 -4.15 -16.04 4.19
N VAL A 120 -4.69 -15.94 5.41
CA VAL A 120 -5.74 -16.85 5.91
C VAL A 120 -6.91 -16.14 6.60
N ALA A 121 -6.94 -14.80 6.61
CA ALA A 121 -7.97 -14.00 7.27
C ALA A 121 -9.40 -14.46 6.97
N GLY A 122 -9.75 -14.69 5.70
CA GLY A 122 -11.08 -15.17 5.33
C GLY A 122 -11.42 -16.53 5.94
N GLN A 123 -10.45 -17.45 6.01
CA GLN A 123 -10.65 -18.77 6.61
C GLN A 123 -10.83 -18.66 8.13
N ASP A 124 -10.01 -17.86 8.80
CA ASP A 124 -10.03 -17.75 10.26
C ASP A 124 -11.26 -16.99 10.76
N ILE A 125 -11.66 -15.93 10.06
CA ILE A 125 -12.94 -15.23 10.31
C ILE A 125 -14.12 -16.19 10.09
N GLY A 126 -14.11 -16.95 8.99
CA GLY A 126 -15.15 -17.94 8.70
C GLY A 126 -15.29 -19.01 9.79
N LYS A 127 -14.16 -19.56 10.27
CA LYS A 127 -14.14 -20.52 11.39
C LYS A 127 -14.70 -19.89 12.67
N TYR A 128 -14.33 -18.64 12.97
CA TYR A 128 -14.79 -17.94 14.16
C TYR A 128 -16.32 -17.75 14.13
N ILE A 129 -16.86 -17.22 13.03
CA ILE A 129 -18.31 -17.03 12.85
C ILE A 129 -19.04 -18.37 12.97
N TYR A 130 -18.54 -19.42 12.32
CA TYR A 130 -19.12 -20.75 12.40
C TYR A 130 -19.15 -21.30 13.83
N GLY A 131 -18.12 -21.01 14.63
CA GLY A 131 -18.07 -21.35 16.05
C GLY A 131 -19.13 -20.65 16.91
N LEU A 132 -19.53 -19.42 16.56
CA LEU A 132 -20.58 -18.67 17.27
C LEU A 132 -22.00 -19.19 17.00
N LEU A 133 -22.19 -19.97 15.94
CA LEU A 133 -23.47 -20.55 15.55
C LEU A 133 -23.72 -21.93 16.17
N ARG A 134 -22.75 -22.47 16.91
CA ARG A 134 -22.85 -23.72 17.67
C ARG A 134 -23.11 -23.44 19.13
#